data_AF-A0A661XYD2-F1
#
_entry.id   AF-A0A661XYD2-F1
#
_cell.length_a   1.000
_cell.length_b   1.000
_cell.length_c   1.000
_cell.angle_alpha   90.00
_cell.angle_beta   90.00
_cell.angle_gamma   90.00
#
_symmetry.space_group_name_H-M   'P 1'
#
loop_
_entity.id
_entity.type
_entity.pdbx_description
1 polymer ?
#
loop_
_entity_poly.entity_id
_entity_poly.type
_entity_poly.pdbx_seq_one_letter_code
_entity_poly.pdbx_strand_id
1 'polypeptide(L)'
;MKKIAIIFSAILLSVVIVGLYSCAKKDTTTQYKTSGKVINSTWRPVANADVKLTKSGESTPKYTTKTNSSGEYNFNNVDNGSYDMVISAPGYNSTSKYFVADKDVSNEDQTLLGDANITGSVLDSQTGYGLANATVGFNRDPSQTTNDNAELLVITDESGNFNISEGPTGGFTGLIEAEGYFTRKVEDVGFVDGDNDLDPQTLVQQPNEGEMRIILTWGEVPYDLDSHLSGPSPTGRFHVYYSDPTYGDTVNLDVDDVSSYGPETITISSFVNGMYRYSIHNYSEQSITGGEEIYQSPAIVEVYDYTSLIKSYTAPPFTGNGNTWRVFELNFSGTSYSIV
;
A
#
# COMPACT_ATOMS: atom_id res chain seq x y z
N MET A 1 -2.54 101.53 57.98
CA MET A 1 -1.24 101.04 57.46
C MET A 1 -1.32 99.54 57.26
N LYS A 2 -0.87 99.05 56.08
CA LYS A 2 -0.76 97.64 55.60
C LYS A 2 -2.12 96.97 55.26
N LYS A 3 -2.39 96.36 54.10
CA LYS A 3 -1.63 95.98 52.88
C LYS A 3 -2.62 95.86 51.68
N ILE A 4 -2.10 96.05 50.47
CA ILE A 4 -2.75 95.90 49.14
C ILE A 4 -2.66 94.45 48.64
N ALA A 5 -3.70 93.95 47.94
CA ALA A 5 -3.66 93.01 46.78
C ALA A 5 -5.12 92.81 46.26
N ILE A 6 -5.59 93.10 45.04
CA ILE A 6 -5.21 92.83 43.63
C ILE A 6 -5.78 91.49 43.06
N ILE A 7 -6.87 91.65 42.27
CA ILE A 7 -7.32 91.02 40.99
C ILE A 7 -7.81 89.54 40.94
N PHE A 8 -9.02 89.28 40.39
CA PHE A 8 -9.31 88.75 39.03
C PHE A 8 -10.75 88.26 38.84
N SER A 9 -11.35 88.73 37.74
CA SER A 9 -12.64 88.35 37.19
C SER A 9 -12.50 87.03 36.41
N ALA A 10 -13.45 86.10 36.56
CA ALA A 10 -13.54 84.90 35.74
C ALA A 10 -14.99 84.71 35.25
N ILE A 11 -15.14 84.83 33.93
CA ILE A 11 -16.37 84.55 33.17
C ILE A 11 -16.49 83.03 33.01
N LEU A 12 -17.61 82.46 33.47
CA LEU A 12 -17.92 81.03 33.29
C LEU A 12 -18.48 80.80 31.89
N LEU A 13 -17.78 80.02 31.06
CA LEU A 13 -18.27 79.53 29.77
C LEU A 13 -18.69 78.06 29.93
N SER A 14 -19.99 77.80 29.94
CA SER A 14 -20.55 76.45 30.03
C SER A 14 -20.61 75.79 28.64
N VAL A 15 -19.80 74.76 28.42
CA VAL A 15 -19.85 73.89 27.23
C VAL A 15 -20.74 72.69 27.54
N VAL A 16 -21.83 72.53 26.78
CA VAL A 16 -22.69 71.34 26.81
C VAL A 16 -22.10 70.30 25.84
N ILE A 17 -21.61 69.19 26.37
CA ILE A 17 -21.17 68.03 25.57
C ILE A 17 -22.38 67.12 25.38
N VAL A 18 -22.90 67.06 24.16
CA VAL A 18 -23.90 66.06 23.76
C VAL A 18 -23.15 64.80 23.33
N GLY A 19 -23.14 63.79 24.20
CA GLY A 19 -22.59 62.48 23.88
C GLY A 19 -23.54 61.70 22.97
N LEU A 20 -23.12 61.49 21.71
CA LEU A 20 -23.74 60.50 20.83
C LEU A 20 -23.30 59.10 21.28
N TYR A 21 -24.18 58.39 22.00
CA TYR A 21 -24.04 56.96 22.21
C TYR A 21 -24.40 56.24 20.90
N SER A 22 -23.40 55.85 20.13
CA SER A 22 -23.57 54.84 19.09
C SER A 22 -23.71 53.48 19.79
N CYS A 23 -24.94 52.96 19.85
CA CYS A 23 -25.20 51.60 20.29
C CYS A 23 -24.86 50.65 19.13
N ALA A 24 -23.62 50.19 19.07
CA ALA A 24 -23.27 49.07 18.21
C ALA A 24 -23.98 47.81 18.75
N LYS A 25 -25.08 47.40 18.09
CA LYS A 25 -25.65 46.07 18.30
C LYS A 25 -24.56 45.05 17.99
N LYS A 26 -24.06 44.38 19.02
CA LYS A 26 -23.21 43.21 18.87
C LYS A 26 -24.11 42.11 18.32
N ASP A 27 -24.14 41.94 17.00
CA ASP A 27 -24.79 40.79 16.37
C ASP A 27 -24.08 39.55 16.88
N THR A 28 -24.69 38.91 17.88
CA THR A 28 -24.19 37.67 18.45
C THR A 28 -24.89 36.58 17.68
N THR A 29 -24.36 36.30 16.48
CA THR A 29 -24.75 35.11 15.73
C THR A 29 -24.53 33.91 16.65
N THR A 30 -25.58 33.15 16.94
CA THR A 30 -25.43 31.92 17.71
C THR A 30 -24.46 31.02 16.95
N GLN A 31 -23.52 30.41 17.65
CA GLN A 31 -22.45 29.62 17.06
C GLN A 31 -22.49 28.19 17.60
N TYR A 32 -22.10 27.24 16.76
CA TYR A 32 -22.13 25.81 17.06
C TYR A 32 -20.82 25.12 16.70
N LYS A 33 -20.63 23.94 17.27
CA LYS A 33 -19.55 23.01 16.95
C LYS A 33 -20.03 21.97 15.94
N THR A 34 -19.16 21.61 15.00
CA THR A 34 -19.44 20.54 14.03
C THR A 34 -18.20 19.66 13.88
N SER A 35 -18.35 18.35 14.05
CA SER A 35 -17.24 17.40 13.90
C SER A 35 -17.70 16.05 13.36
N GLY A 36 -16.81 15.35 12.67
CA GLY A 36 -17.05 14.00 12.16
C GLY A 36 -15.76 13.36 11.66
N LYS A 37 -15.88 12.20 11.02
CA LYS A 37 -14.79 11.45 10.38
C LYS A 37 -14.97 11.36 8.87
N VAL A 38 -13.87 11.25 8.15
CA VAL A 38 -13.87 10.87 6.73
C VAL A 38 -13.19 9.52 6.60
N ILE A 39 -13.90 8.57 6.00
CA ILE A 39 -13.43 7.22 5.71
C ILE A 39 -13.54 6.91 4.22
N ASN A 40 -12.83 5.91 3.72
CA ASN A 40 -12.93 5.44 2.34
C ASN A 40 -13.75 4.15 2.20
N SER A 41 -13.80 3.58 0.99
CA SER A 41 -14.53 2.35 0.66
C SER A 41 -14.04 1.12 1.42
N THR A 42 -12.80 1.13 1.94
CA THR A 42 -12.24 0.07 2.80
C THR A 42 -12.38 0.36 4.30
N TRP A 43 -13.21 1.36 4.66
CA TRP A 43 -13.45 1.79 6.04
C TRP A 43 -12.21 2.36 6.76
N ARG A 44 -11.17 2.72 6.00
CA ARG A 44 -9.94 3.33 6.52
C ARG A 44 -10.08 4.86 6.57
N PRO A 45 -9.47 5.52 7.56
CA PRO A 45 -9.55 6.97 7.68
C PRO A 45 -8.84 7.67 6.52
N VAL A 46 -9.46 8.70 5.95
CA VAL A 46 -8.85 9.55 4.94
C VAL A 46 -8.20 10.75 5.64
N ALA A 47 -6.88 10.71 5.81
CA ALA A 47 -6.11 11.79 6.42
C ALA A 47 -5.88 12.96 5.45
N ASN A 48 -5.73 14.18 6.00
CA ASN A 48 -5.42 15.41 5.25
C ASN A 48 -6.46 15.84 4.19
N ALA A 49 -7.66 15.25 4.18
CA ALA A 49 -8.77 15.65 3.33
C ALA A 49 -9.18 17.09 3.67
N ASP A 50 -9.39 17.91 2.65
CA ASP A 50 -9.93 19.26 2.81
C ASP A 50 -11.43 19.19 3.09
N VAL A 51 -11.86 19.79 4.20
CA VAL A 51 -13.27 19.95 4.56
C VAL A 51 -13.60 21.43 4.57
N LYS A 52 -14.60 21.84 3.78
CA LYS A 52 -14.95 23.25 3.54
C LYS A 52 -16.43 23.47 3.76
N LEU A 53 -16.81 24.51 4.48
CA LEU A 53 -18.20 24.95 4.65
C LEU A 53 -18.41 26.29 3.92
N THR A 54 -19.27 26.27 2.90
CA THR A 54 -19.71 27.48 2.18
C THR A 54 -21.12 27.81 2.63
N LYS A 55 -21.38 29.03 3.11
CA LYS A 55 -22.73 29.40 3.55
C LYS A 55 -23.67 29.45 2.35
N SER A 56 -24.90 28.95 2.48
CA SER A 56 -25.85 28.92 1.36
C SER A 56 -26.06 30.32 0.76
N GLY A 57 -25.86 30.42 -0.55
CA GLY A 57 -25.91 31.69 -1.30
C GLY A 57 -24.57 32.44 -1.41
N GLU A 58 -23.52 31.98 -0.73
CA GLU A 58 -22.15 32.45 -0.91
C GLU A 58 -21.39 31.55 -1.91
N SER A 59 -20.36 32.08 -2.57
CA SER A 59 -19.54 31.34 -3.55
C SER A 59 -18.18 30.91 -3.00
N THR A 60 -17.79 31.41 -1.81
CA THR A 60 -16.49 31.15 -1.19
C THR A 60 -16.66 30.41 0.14
N PRO A 61 -15.81 29.40 0.43
CA PRO A 61 -15.82 28.75 1.74
C PRO A 61 -15.61 29.76 2.86
N LYS A 62 -16.48 29.72 3.87
CA LYS A 62 -16.39 30.54 5.07
C LYS A 62 -15.54 29.88 6.15
N TYR A 63 -15.58 28.55 6.23
CA TYR A 63 -14.76 27.76 7.16
C TYR A 63 -14.04 26.67 6.41
N THR A 64 -12.79 26.42 6.77
CA THR A 64 -11.96 25.34 6.22
C THR A 64 -11.22 24.63 7.35
N THR A 65 -11.05 23.32 7.20
CA THR A 65 -10.21 22.50 8.07
C THR A 65 -9.70 21.29 7.28
N LYS A 66 -8.83 20.49 7.88
CA LYS A 66 -8.38 19.22 7.33
C LYS A 66 -8.66 18.08 8.31
N THR A 67 -8.83 16.87 7.79
CA THR A 67 -8.89 15.67 8.62
C THR A 67 -7.51 15.33 9.20
N ASN A 68 -7.47 14.83 10.44
CA ASN A 68 -6.25 14.32 11.06
C ASN A 68 -5.93 12.88 10.59
N SER A 69 -4.91 12.23 11.17
CA SER A 69 -4.53 10.84 10.84
C SER A 69 -5.60 9.80 11.16
N SER A 70 -6.56 10.11 12.04
CA SER A 70 -7.72 9.28 12.34
C SER A 70 -8.95 9.65 11.49
N GLY A 71 -8.77 10.49 10.46
CA GLY A 71 -9.83 10.95 9.57
C GLY A 71 -10.76 12.00 10.20
N GLU A 72 -10.48 12.48 11.40
CA GLU A 72 -11.38 13.38 12.14
C GLU A 72 -11.20 14.83 11.71
N TYR A 73 -12.32 15.53 11.49
CA TYR A 73 -12.37 16.97 11.28
C TYR A 73 -13.21 17.66 12.36
N ASN A 74 -12.88 18.93 12.63
CA ASN A 74 -13.61 19.72 13.62
C ASN A 74 -13.67 21.20 13.22
N PHE A 75 -14.88 21.75 13.23
CA PHE A 75 -15.16 23.18 13.17
C PHE A 75 -15.67 23.66 14.53
N ASN A 76 -15.04 24.72 15.04
CA ASN A 76 -15.52 25.43 16.20
C ASN A 76 -16.13 26.76 15.75
N ASN A 77 -17.14 27.23 16.46
CA ASN A 77 -17.72 28.56 16.27
C ASN A 77 -18.33 28.78 14.87
N VAL A 78 -19.03 27.78 14.34
CA VAL A 78 -19.77 27.88 13.07
C VAL A 78 -21.03 28.69 13.31
N ASP A 79 -21.18 29.81 12.61
CA ASP A 79 -22.36 30.67 12.74
C ASP A 79 -23.65 29.91 12.40
N ASN A 80 -24.75 30.26 13.06
CA ASN A 80 -26.05 29.69 12.75
C ASN A 80 -26.41 29.93 11.28
N GLY A 81 -26.83 28.86 10.59
CA GLY A 81 -27.26 28.94 9.21
C GLY A 81 -27.09 27.63 8.45
N SER A 82 -27.40 27.70 7.16
CA SER A 82 -27.27 26.59 6.22
C SER A 82 -25.96 26.71 5.43
N TYR A 83 -25.34 25.57 5.16
CA TYR A 83 -24.04 25.45 4.52
C TYR A 83 -24.03 24.28 3.52
N ASP A 84 -23.23 24.42 2.49
CA ASP A 84 -22.76 23.31 1.66
C ASP A 84 -21.38 22.89 2.18
N MET A 85 -21.30 21.68 2.72
CA MET A 85 -20.06 21.04 3.13
C MET A 85 -19.46 20.33 1.91
N VAL A 86 -18.23 20.66 1.55
CA VAL A 86 -17.48 20.00 0.48
C VAL A 86 -16.25 19.33 1.06
N ILE A 87 -16.07 18.05 0.74
CA ILE A 87 -14.92 17.25 1.17
C ILE A 87 -14.16 16.76 -0.07
N SER A 88 -12.84 16.92 -0.06
CA SER A 88 -11.98 16.51 -1.17
C SER A 88 -10.62 16.01 -0.69
N ALA A 89 -10.09 14.97 -1.31
CA ALA A 89 -8.73 14.49 -1.10
C ALA A 89 -8.13 14.01 -2.43
N PRO A 90 -6.79 14.02 -2.61
CA PRO A 90 -6.16 13.54 -3.84
C PRO A 90 -6.54 12.10 -4.19
N GLY A 91 -6.89 11.85 -5.45
CA GLY A 91 -7.28 10.54 -5.95
C GLY A 91 -8.75 10.17 -5.72
N TYR A 92 -9.49 10.94 -4.92
CA TYR A 92 -10.91 10.72 -4.64
C TYR A 92 -11.81 11.75 -5.36
N ASN A 93 -13.07 11.38 -5.56
CA ASN A 93 -14.11 12.30 -5.97
C ASN A 93 -14.48 13.24 -4.82
N SER A 94 -14.67 14.52 -5.15
CA SER A 94 -15.18 15.47 -4.16
C SER A 94 -16.65 15.19 -3.86
N THR A 95 -17.00 15.13 -2.58
CA THR A 95 -18.39 14.97 -2.15
C THR A 95 -18.94 16.27 -1.58
N SER A 96 -20.25 16.48 -1.71
CA SER A 96 -20.94 17.62 -1.14
C SER A 96 -22.16 17.19 -0.33
N LYS A 97 -22.37 17.86 0.80
CA LYS A 97 -23.49 17.60 1.72
C LYS A 97 -24.08 18.91 2.20
N TYR A 98 -25.39 19.03 2.08
CA TYR A 98 -26.13 20.11 2.73
C TYR A 98 -26.12 19.92 4.26
N PHE A 99 -25.74 20.97 4.98
CA PHE A 99 -25.54 20.97 6.43
C PHE A 99 -26.22 22.20 7.05
N VAL A 100 -26.84 22.04 8.22
CA VAL A 100 -27.46 23.15 8.97
C VAL A 100 -26.81 23.23 10.34
N ALA A 101 -26.18 24.36 10.65
CA ALA A 101 -25.62 24.67 11.95
C ALA A 101 -26.69 25.32 12.84
N ASP A 102 -27.54 24.52 13.47
CA ASP A 102 -28.57 25.00 14.42
C ASP A 102 -28.42 24.41 15.83
N LYS A 103 -27.45 23.54 16.02
CA LYS A 103 -27.03 22.93 17.27
C LYS A 103 -25.59 22.41 17.11
N ASP A 104 -24.96 22.04 18.23
CA ASP A 104 -23.73 21.29 18.18
C ASP A 104 -23.98 19.91 17.57
N VAL A 105 -23.14 19.52 16.61
CA VAL A 105 -23.22 18.23 15.93
C VAL A 105 -21.88 17.51 16.00
N SER A 106 -21.92 16.25 16.41
CA SER A 106 -20.78 15.33 16.42
C SER A 106 -21.13 14.08 15.63
N ASN A 107 -20.12 13.38 15.08
CA ASN A 107 -20.27 12.18 14.26
C ASN A 107 -20.96 12.43 12.92
N GLU A 108 -20.71 13.58 12.31
CA GLU A 108 -21.08 13.85 10.92
C GLU A 108 -20.10 13.14 9.98
N ASP A 109 -20.06 11.81 10.06
CA ASP A 109 -19.11 10.98 9.34
C ASP A 109 -19.48 10.91 7.86
N GLN A 110 -18.47 10.91 7.00
CA GLN A 110 -18.61 10.93 5.54
C GLN A 110 -17.73 9.87 4.91
N THR A 111 -18.23 9.25 3.85
CA THR A 111 -17.44 8.36 3.01
C THR A 111 -16.96 9.12 1.78
N LEU A 112 -15.66 9.04 1.51
CA LEU A 112 -15.04 9.60 0.32
C LEU A 112 -14.68 8.44 -0.62
N LEU A 113 -15.20 8.49 -1.84
CA LEU A 113 -15.09 7.42 -2.84
C LEU A 113 -14.24 7.92 -4.01
N GLY A 114 -13.45 7.04 -4.61
CA GLY A 114 -12.78 7.28 -5.90
C GLY A 114 -13.42 6.46 -7.01
N ASP A 115 -12.74 6.39 -8.16
CA ASP A 115 -13.25 5.70 -9.37
C ASP A 115 -12.46 4.43 -9.72
N ALA A 116 -11.48 4.02 -8.91
CA ALA A 116 -10.69 2.82 -9.18
C ALA A 116 -11.38 1.56 -8.63
N ASN A 117 -11.62 0.57 -9.48
CA ASN A 117 -11.91 -0.81 -9.08
C ASN A 117 -10.62 -1.60 -9.17
N ILE A 118 -10.19 -2.21 -8.07
CA ILE A 118 -8.89 -2.89 -7.97
C ILE A 118 -9.15 -4.36 -7.69
N THR A 119 -8.69 -5.22 -8.59
CA THR A 119 -8.69 -6.67 -8.42
C THR A 119 -7.28 -7.21 -8.38
N GLY A 120 -7.10 -8.33 -7.70
CA GLY A 120 -5.83 -9.05 -7.69
C GLY A 120 -5.95 -10.33 -6.89
N SER A 121 -4.86 -11.09 -6.88
CA SER A 121 -4.77 -12.34 -6.15
C SER A 121 -3.43 -12.48 -5.43
N VAL A 122 -3.45 -13.26 -4.36
CA VAL A 122 -2.26 -13.66 -3.61
C VAL A 122 -2.14 -15.17 -3.71
N LEU A 123 -0.96 -15.66 -4.06
CA LEU A 123 -0.65 -17.08 -4.19
C LEU A 123 0.24 -17.54 -3.05
N ASP A 124 0.07 -18.79 -2.64
CA ASP A 124 0.96 -19.48 -1.71
C ASP A 124 2.08 -20.17 -2.51
N SER A 125 3.34 -19.85 -2.19
CA SER A 125 4.46 -20.36 -2.98
C SER A 125 4.66 -21.88 -2.84
N GLN A 126 4.19 -22.52 -1.77
CA GLN A 126 4.36 -23.95 -1.53
C GLN A 126 3.29 -24.80 -2.22
N THR A 127 2.13 -24.21 -2.49
CA THR A 127 0.99 -24.94 -3.06
C THR A 127 0.59 -24.48 -4.46
N GLY A 128 0.99 -23.27 -4.86
CA GLY A 128 0.59 -22.64 -6.13
C GLY A 128 -0.88 -22.16 -6.13
N TYR A 129 -1.62 -22.39 -5.05
CA TYR A 129 -3.01 -21.98 -4.93
C TYR A 129 -3.15 -20.60 -4.31
N GLY A 130 -4.35 -20.01 -4.45
CA GLY A 130 -4.68 -18.76 -3.79
C GLY A 130 -4.56 -18.84 -2.27
N LEU A 131 -3.92 -17.84 -1.68
CA LEU A 131 -3.69 -17.72 -0.24
C LEU A 131 -4.81 -16.90 0.40
N ALA A 132 -5.68 -17.59 1.13
CA ALA A 132 -6.77 -16.97 1.87
C ALA A 132 -6.30 -16.23 3.13
N ASN A 133 -7.08 -15.23 3.56
CA ASN A 133 -6.85 -14.44 4.76
C ASN A 133 -5.51 -13.65 4.78
N ALA A 134 -4.88 -13.45 3.62
CA ALA A 134 -3.77 -12.52 3.48
C ALA A 134 -4.31 -11.09 3.54
N THR A 135 -3.67 -10.24 4.33
CA THR A 135 -4.00 -8.81 4.42
C THR A 135 -3.20 -8.06 3.37
N VAL A 136 -3.90 -7.38 2.46
CA VAL A 136 -3.32 -6.56 1.38
C VAL A 136 -3.59 -5.10 1.71
N GLY A 137 -2.54 -4.34 1.97
CA GLY A 137 -2.63 -2.90 2.19
C GLY A 137 -1.89 -2.08 1.15
N PHE A 138 -2.45 -0.93 0.80
CA PHE A 138 -1.86 0.01 -0.13
C PHE A 138 -1.55 1.34 0.56
N ASN A 139 -0.33 1.83 0.39
CA ASN A 139 0.22 3.01 1.06
C ASN A 139 0.79 3.97 0.02
N ARG A 140 0.53 5.28 0.15
CA ARG A 140 1.22 6.29 -0.68
C ARG A 140 2.63 6.61 -0.20
N ASP A 141 2.94 6.29 1.05
CA ASP A 141 4.27 6.44 1.63
C ASP A 141 5.07 5.15 1.40
N PRO A 142 6.07 5.15 0.49
CA PRO A 142 6.84 3.96 0.18
C PRO A 142 7.77 3.53 1.33
N SER A 143 7.91 4.33 2.40
CA SER A 143 8.74 3.94 3.57
C SER A 143 8.03 3.00 4.54
N GLN A 144 6.72 2.77 4.37
CA GLN A 144 5.97 1.85 5.23
C GLN A 144 6.44 0.40 5.05
N THR A 145 6.47 -0.34 6.16
CA THR A 145 6.87 -1.76 6.21
C THR A 145 5.81 -2.65 6.86
N THR A 146 4.67 -2.08 7.27
CA THR A 146 3.53 -2.80 7.86
C THR A 146 2.21 -2.19 7.37
N ASN A 147 1.11 -2.92 7.53
CA ASN A 147 -0.22 -2.44 7.15
C ASN A 147 -0.93 -1.54 8.18
N ASP A 148 -0.28 -1.19 9.30
CA ASP A 148 -0.89 -0.38 10.37
C ASP A 148 -1.49 0.94 9.85
N ASN A 149 -0.78 1.61 8.94
CA ASN A 149 -1.17 2.91 8.38
C ASN A 149 -1.65 2.84 6.91
N ALA A 150 -1.93 1.64 6.38
CA ALA A 150 -2.42 1.47 5.01
C ALA A 150 -3.64 2.34 4.70
N GLU A 151 -3.58 3.09 3.59
CA GLU A 151 -4.68 3.94 3.13
C GLU A 151 -5.86 3.07 2.70
N LEU A 152 -5.59 1.98 1.99
CA LEU A 152 -6.57 0.94 1.68
C LEU A 152 -6.14 -0.35 2.34
N LEU A 153 -7.10 -1.13 2.83
CA LEU A 153 -6.83 -2.42 3.45
C LEU A 153 -7.94 -3.41 3.08
N VAL A 154 -7.56 -4.56 2.56
CA VAL A 154 -8.48 -5.65 2.18
C VAL A 154 -7.88 -6.98 2.61
N ILE A 155 -8.72 -8.00 2.72
CA ILE A 155 -8.33 -9.37 3.06
C ILE A 155 -8.72 -10.27 1.89
N THR A 156 -7.84 -11.18 1.50
CA THR A 156 -8.13 -12.15 0.44
C THR A 156 -9.19 -13.16 0.86
N ASP A 157 -10.02 -13.56 -0.10
CA ASP A 157 -11.04 -14.59 0.06
C ASP A 157 -10.45 -16.01 0.08
N GLU A 158 -11.31 -17.04 0.16
CA GLU A 158 -10.90 -18.45 0.21
C GLU A 158 -10.11 -18.92 -1.03
N SER A 159 -10.22 -18.21 -2.15
CA SER A 159 -9.51 -18.46 -3.40
C SER A 159 -8.30 -17.53 -3.58
N GLY A 160 -7.92 -16.78 -2.56
CA GLY A 160 -6.78 -15.84 -2.60
C GLY A 160 -7.06 -14.53 -3.33
N ASN A 161 -8.29 -14.26 -3.74
CA ASN A 161 -8.63 -13.05 -4.49
C ASN A 161 -9.03 -11.90 -3.56
N PHE A 162 -8.80 -10.67 -3.99
CA PHE A 162 -9.32 -9.48 -3.33
C PHE A 162 -9.94 -8.50 -4.33
N ASN A 163 -10.85 -7.67 -3.84
CA ASN A 163 -11.48 -6.62 -4.61
C ASN A 163 -11.67 -5.37 -3.74
N ILE A 164 -11.29 -4.21 -4.27
CA ILE A 164 -11.59 -2.89 -3.70
C ILE A 164 -12.37 -2.12 -4.76
N SER A 165 -13.64 -1.85 -4.50
CA SER A 165 -14.45 -0.97 -5.34
C SER A 165 -14.33 0.49 -4.90
N GLU A 166 -14.43 1.41 -5.85
CA GLU A 166 -14.50 2.86 -5.58
C GLU A 166 -13.30 3.39 -4.77
N GLY A 167 -12.12 2.81 -5.02
CA GLY A 167 -10.85 3.21 -4.42
C GLY A 167 -10.29 4.49 -5.06
N PRO A 168 -9.36 5.18 -4.38
CA PRO A 168 -8.68 6.34 -4.93
C PRO A 168 -7.71 5.98 -6.06
N THR A 169 -7.56 6.90 -7.02
CA THR A 169 -6.51 6.83 -8.05
C THR A 169 -5.16 7.35 -7.56
N GLY A 170 -4.07 7.00 -8.24
CA GLY A 170 -2.71 7.47 -8.00
C GLY A 170 -1.71 6.34 -7.72
N GLY A 171 -0.49 6.70 -7.33
CA GLY A 171 0.58 5.76 -7.02
C GLY A 171 0.59 5.31 -5.56
N PHE A 172 0.90 4.03 -5.35
CA PHE A 172 0.94 3.32 -4.08
C PHE A 172 2.10 2.32 -4.03
N THR A 173 2.44 1.90 -2.83
CA THR A 173 3.23 0.72 -2.51
C THR A 173 2.28 -0.29 -1.84
N GLY A 174 2.26 -1.52 -2.34
CA GLY A 174 1.54 -2.64 -1.74
C GLY A 174 2.35 -3.34 -0.66
N LEU A 175 1.69 -3.73 0.43
CA LEU A 175 2.24 -4.58 1.49
C LEU A 175 1.27 -5.73 1.75
N ILE A 176 1.75 -6.96 1.60
CA ILE A 176 0.94 -8.17 1.75
C ILE A 176 1.50 -8.98 2.91
N GLU A 177 0.64 -9.27 3.88
CA GLU A 177 0.99 -9.94 5.14
C GLU A 177 0.06 -11.12 5.37
N ALA A 178 0.62 -12.25 5.79
CA ALA A 178 -0.13 -13.42 6.24
C ALA A 178 0.64 -14.10 7.38
N GLU A 179 -0.08 -14.73 8.31
CA GLU A 179 0.54 -15.40 9.46
C GLU A 179 1.43 -16.57 9.00
N GLY A 180 2.71 -16.54 9.40
CA GLY A 180 3.68 -17.56 9.01
C GLY A 180 4.32 -17.36 7.63
N TYR A 181 4.07 -16.23 6.97
CA TYR A 181 4.67 -15.87 5.69
C TYR A 181 5.58 -14.64 5.84
N PHE A 182 6.57 -14.51 4.95
CA PHE A 182 7.31 -13.28 4.81
C PHE A 182 6.45 -12.18 4.19
N THR A 183 6.51 -10.97 4.73
CA THR A 183 5.82 -9.81 4.15
C THR A 183 6.34 -9.54 2.74
N ARG A 184 5.42 -9.46 1.77
CA ARG A 184 5.73 -9.08 0.39
C ARG A 184 5.48 -7.58 0.21
N LYS A 185 6.48 -6.87 -0.33
CA LYS A 185 6.37 -5.47 -0.71
C LYS A 185 6.34 -5.34 -2.24
N VAL A 186 5.36 -4.62 -2.76
CA VAL A 186 5.18 -4.36 -4.20
C VAL A 186 5.29 -2.86 -4.41
N GLU A 187 6.34 -2.42 -5.09
CA GLU A 187 6.58 -1.00 -5.35
C GLU A 187 5.84 -0.53 -6.60
N ASP A 188 5.63 0.78 -6.70
CA ASP A 188 5.13 1.45 -7.91
C ASP A 188 3.77 0.94 -8.45
N VAL A 189 2.84 0.61 -7.54
CA VAL A 189 1.48 0.19 -7.88
C VAL A 189 0.63 1.42 -8.24
N GLY A 190 0.23 1.55 -9.51
CA GLY A 190 -0.59 2.66 -10.00
C GLY A 190 -2.07 2.28 -10.15
N PHE A 191 -2.97 3.08 -9.58
CA PHE A 191 -4.42 2.96 -9.81
C PHE A 191 -4.93 4.11 -10.69
N VAL A 192 -5.71 3.76 -11.71
CA VAL A 192 -6.38 4.69 -12.62
C VAL A 192 -7.90 4.55 -12.49
N ASP A 193 -8.63 5.48 -13.13
CA ASP A 193 -10.08 5.42 -13.25
C ASP A 193 -10.52 4.13 -13.97
N GLY A 194 -11.56 3.47 -13.44
CA GLY A 194 -12.07 2.21 -13.95
C GLY A 194 -11.37 1.00 -13.35
N ASP A 195 -11.27 -0.06 -14.16
CA ASP A 195 -10.80 -1.37 -13.70
C ASP A 195 -9.26 -1.45 -13.73
N ASN A 196 -8.69 -1.93 -12.63
CA ASN A 196 -7.26 -2.13 -12.42
C ASN A 196 -7.06 -3.60 -12.02
N ASP A 197 -6.56 -4.42 -12.94
CA ASP A 197 -6.28 -5.82 -12.68
C ASP A 197 -4.79 -6.00 -12.38
N LEU A 198 -4.48 -6.39 -11.15
CA LEU A 198 -3.11 -6.53 -10.68
C LEU A 198 -2.63 -7.97 -10.87
N ASP A 199 -1.38 -8.10 -11.34
CA ASP A 199 -0.72 -9.39 -11.46
C ASP A 199 -0.68 -10.13 -10.10
N PRO A 200 -0.88 -11.46 -10.07
CA PRO A 200 -0.80 -12.26 -8.87
C PRO A 200 0.50 -12.02 -8.08
N GLN A 201 0.39 -11.96 -6.76
CA GLN A 201 1.54 -11.81 -5.88
C GLN A 201 1.77 -13.08 -5.07
N THR A 202 2.97 -13.66 -5.18
CA THR A 202 3.33 -14.87 -4.44
C THR A 202 3.88 -14.54 -3.05
N LEU A 203 3.29 -15.15 -2.02
CA LEU A 203 3.74 -15.10 -0.64
C LEU A 203 4.51 -16.37 -0.29
N VAL A 204 5.62 -16.19 0.42
CA VAL A 204 6.52 -17.28 0.78
C VAL A 204 6.31 -17.60 2.25
N GLN A 205 5.79 -18.80 2.55
CA GLN A 205 5.74 -19.27 3.93
C GLN A 205 7.16 -19.28 4.50
N GLN A 206 7.31 -19.07 5.80
CA GLN A 206 8.61 -19.16 6.46
C GLN A 206 9.10 -20.64 6.47
N PRO A 207 10.29 -20.96 5.94
CA PRO A 207 10.88 -22.29 6.05
C PRO A 207 11.22 -22.66 7.49
N ASN A 208 11.33 -23.97 7.80
CA ASN A 208 11.88 -24.38 9.10
C ASN A 208 13.39 -24.10 9.19
N GLU A 209 13.92 -24.04 10.41
CA GLU A 209 15.36 -23.85 10.62
C GLU A 209 16.17 -24.94 9.90
N GLY A 210 17.12 -24.51 9.06
CA GLY A 210 17.95 -25.39 8.24
C GLY A 210 17.39 -25.69 6.84
N GLU A 211 16.15 -25.30 6.56
CA GLU A 211 15.56 -25.38 5.22
C GLU A 211 15.84 -24.13 4.39
N MET A 212 15.74 -24.30 3.08
CA MET A 212 15.84 -23.22 2.10
C MET A 212 14.72 -23.33 1.07
N ARG A 213 14.20 -22.18 0.64
CA ARG A 213 13.22 -22.08 -0.44
C ARG A 213 13.76 -21.24 -1.59
N ILE A 214 13.58 -21.74 -2.81
CA ILE A 214 13.91 -21.06 -4.05
C ILE A 214 12.61 -20.85 -4.80
N ILE A 215 12.23 -19.59 -5.01
CA ILE A 215 10.95 -19.22 -5.63
C ILE A 215 11.25 -18.54 -6.95
N LEU A 216 10.66 -19.06 -8.03
CA LEU A 216 10.63 -18.45 -9.34
C LEU A 216 9.21 -17.91 -9.59
N THR A 217 9.11 -16.64 -9.92
CA THR A 217 7.87 -16.03 -10.44
C THR A 217 8.17 -15.27 -11.72
N TRP A 218 7.21 -15.20 -12.63
CA TRP A 218 7.33 -14.46 -13.89
C TRP A 218 6.02 -13.73 -14.22
N GLY A 219 5.90 -13.24 -15.45
CA GLY A 219 4.69 -12.53 -15.92
C GLY A 219 3.81 -13.41 -16.80
N GLU A 220 2.98 -12.78 -17.61
CA GLU A 220 2.15 -13.49 -18.60
C GLU A 220 3.00 -14.26 -19.63
N VAL A 221 4.13 -13.68 -20.05
CA VAL A 221 5.02 -14.23 -21.08
C VAL A 221 6.46 -14.28 -20.53
N PRO A 222 7.20 -15.39 -20.74
CA PRO A 222 6.77 -16.64 -21.39
C PRO A 222 5.71 -17.39 -20.57
N TYR A 223 4.97 -18.28 -21.24
CA TYR A 223 3.87 -19.00 -20.61
C TYR A 223 4.35 -20.01 -19.57
N ASP A 224 5.57 -20.54 -19.69
CA ASP A 224 6.05 -21.64 -18.86
C ASP A 224 7.58 -21.57 -18.74
N LEU A 225 8.05 -21.34 -17.51
CA LEU A 225 9.46 -21.35 -17.12
C LEU A 225 9.70 -22.46 -16.11
N ASP A 226 10.59 -23.40 -16.42
CA ASP A 226 10.92 -24.53 -15.54
C ASP A 226 12.12 -24.25 -14.63
N SER A 227 12.01 -24.76 -13.41
CA SER A 227 13.01 -24.76 -12.37
C SER A 227 13.85 -26.01 -12.48
N HIS A 228 15.16 -25.81 -12.53
CA HIS A 228 16.14 -26.89 -12.55
C HIS A 228 17.13 -26.72 -11.40
N LEU A 229 17.01 -27.56 -10.37
CA LEU A 229 17.98 -27.65 -9.30
C LEU A 229 18.80 -28.94 -9.43
N SER A 230 20.12 -28.81 -9.51
CA SER A 230 21.01 -29.97 -9.41
C SER A 230 21.96 -29.81 -8.24
N GLY A 231 22.29 -30.91 -7.55
CA GLY A 231 23.09 -30.86 -6.33
C GLY A 231 23.81 -32.16 -6.01
N PRO A 232 24.73 -32.14 -5.02
CA PRO A 232 25.52 -33.30 -4.65
C PRO A 232 24.66 -34.42 -4.04
N SER A 233 25.05 -35.67 -4.30
CA SER A 233 24.48 -36.88 -3.67
C SER A 233 25.60 -37.87 -3.34
N PRO A 234 25.39 -38.84 -2.42
CA PRO A 234 26.38 -39.86 -2.11
C PRO A 234 26.85 -40.70 -3.32
N THR A 235 26.02 -40.82 -4.36
CA THR A 235 26.28 -41.62 -5.56
C THR A 235 26.58 -40.79 -6.81
N GLY A 236 26.65 -39.46 -6.71
CA GLY A 236 26.86 -38.58 -7.85
C GLY A 236 26.19 -37.22 -7.69
N ARG A 237 25.37 -36.82 -8.66
CA ARG A 237 24.60 -35.58 -8.65
C ARG A 237 23.12 -35.89 -8.88
N PHE A 238 22.23 -35.28 -8.11
CA PHE A 238 20.79 -35.31 -8.38
C PHE A 238 20.40 -34.16 -9.29
N HIS A 239 19.21 -34.25 -9.88
CA HIS A 239 18.59 -33.18 -10.65
C HIS A 239 17.08 -33.19 -10.41
N VAL A 240 16.57 -32.15 -9.78
CA VAL A 240 15.16 -31.90 -9.53
C VAL A 240 14.63 -30.90 -10.55
N TYR A 241 13.57 -31.31 -11.25
CA TYR A 241 12.84 -30.55 -12.28
C TYR A 241 11.48 -31.24 -12.56
N TYR A 242 10.61 -30.67 -13.40
CA TYR A 242 9.22 -31.14 -13.60
C TYR A 242 9.02 -32.67 -13.71
N SER A 243 9.92 -33.40 -14.40
CA SER A 243 9.77 -34.86 -14.59
C SER A 243 10.47 -35.74 -13.55
N ASP A 244 11.32 -35.15 -12.72
CA ASP A 244 11.91 -35.79 -11.54
C ASP A 244 11.84 -34.79 -10.37
N PRO A 245 10.63 -34.54 -9.81
CA PRO A 245 10.39 -33.39 -8.95
C PRO A 245 10.95 -33.55 -7.53
N THR A 246 11.54 -34.70 -7.21
CA THR A 246 12.00 -35.02 -5.86
C THR A 246 13.37 -35.65 -5.87
N TYR A 247 14.19 -35.33 -4.88
CA TYR A 247 15.36 -36.13 -4.53
C TYR A 247 15.23 -36.63 -3.08
N GLY A 248 14.70 -37.85 -2.96
CA GLY A 248 14.30 -38.43 -1.67
C GLY A 248 13.35 -37.50 -0.92
N ASP A 249 13.50 -37.43 0.39
CA ASP A 249 12.73 -36.53 1.25
C ASP A 249 13.47 -35.20 1.52
N THR A 250 14.51 -34.89 0.74
CA THR A 250 15.45 -33.79 1.06
C THR A 250 15.35 -32.59 0.14
N VAL A 251 14.84 -32.77 -1.08
CA VAL A 251 14.65 -31.71 -2.07
C VAL A 251 13.35 -32.01 -2.81
N ASN A 252 12.47 -31.02 -2.91
CA ASN A 252 11.20 -31.12 -3.58
C ASN A 252 10.97 -29.88 -4.47
N LEU A 253 10.48 -30.09 -5.70
CA LEU A 253 9.78 -29.09 -6.48
C LEU A 253 8.33 -29.08 -5.97
N ASP A 254 8.05 -28.19 -5.03
CA ASP A 254 6.75 -28.07 -4.35
C ASP A 254 5.65 -27.63 -5.31
N VAL A 255 6.00 -26.72 -6.22
CA VAL A 255 5.10 -26.19 -7.25
C VAL A 255 5.83 -26.16 -8.58
N ASP A 256 5.16 -26.69 -9.58
CA ASP A 256 5.52 -26.75 -11.00
C ASP A 256 4.37 -26.07 -11.75
N ASP A 257 4.42 -24.75 -11.87
CA ASP A 257 3.39 -24.02 -12.62
C ASP A 257 3.73 -24.05 -14.10
N VAL A 258 2.89 -24.74 -14.86
CA VAL A 258 3.05 -24.94 -16.30
C VAL A 258 2.41 -23.81 -17.12
N SER A 259 2.10 -22.68 -16.48
CA SER A 259 1.37 -21.54 -17.03
C SER A 259 1.90 -20.19 -16.49
N SER A 260 1.36 -19.09 -17.02
CA SER A 260 1.80 -17.73 -16.70
C SER A 260 1.84 -17.42 -15.19
N TYR A 261 2.68 -16.45 -14.83
CA TYR A 261 2.84 -15.87 -13.48
C TYR A 261 3.55 -16.74 -12.44
N GLY A 262 3.75 -18.03 -12.69
CA GLY A 262 4.25 -18.95 -11.69
C GLY A 262 3.33 -19.02 -10.46
N PRO A 263 3.83 -19.38 -9.27
CA PRO A 263 5.23 -19.62 -8.97
C PRO A 263 5.69 -21.04 -9.30
N GLU A 264 6.99 -21.21 -9.46
CA GLU A 264 7.62 -22.49 -9.17
C GLU A 264 8.47 -22.40 -7.91
N THR A 265 8.43 -23.45 -7.10
CA THR A 265 9.06 -23.43 -5.78
C THR A 265 9.82 -24.72 -5.54
N ILE A 266 11.08 -24.58 -5.16
CA ILE A 266 11.90 -25.69 -4.68
C ILE A 266 12.22 -25.49 -3.20
N THR A 267 11.87 -26.48 -2.38
CA THR A 267 12.32 -26.60 -0.97
C THR A 267 13.48 -27.57 -0.87
N ILE A 268 14.56 -27.15 -0.20
CA ILE A 268 15.66 -28.00 0.24
C ILE A 268 15.51 -28.17 1.76
N SER A 269 15.06 -29.35 2.20
CA SER A 269 14.90 -29.68 3.63
C SER A 269 16.18 -30.20 4.28
N SER A 270 17.13 -30.70 3.48
CA SER A 270 18.43 -31.14 4.00
C SER A 270 19.53 -31.01 2.96
N PHE A 271 20.71 -30.55 3.41
CA PHE A 271 21.86 -30.33 2.55
C PHE A 271 22.90 -31.46 2.66
N VAL A 272 23.49 -31.79 1.51
CA VAL A 272 24.71 -32.57 1.38
C VAL A 272 25.84 -31.63 1.01
N ASN A 273 27.02 -31.79 1.63
CA ASN A 273 28.17 -30.95 1.30
C ASN A 273 28.50 -30.99 -0.19
N GLY A 274 28.65 -29.82 -0.79
CA GLY A 274 28.98 -29.65 -2.20
C GLY A 274 28.22 -28.50 -2.85
N MET A 275 28.28 -28.47 -4.19
CA MET A 275 27.73 -27.38 -4.99
C MET A 275 26.35 -27.73 -5.54
N TYR A 276 25.38 -26.88 -5.24
CA TYR A 276 24.04 -26.83 -5.82
C TYR A 276 24.01 -25.78 -6.92
N ARG A 277 23.34 -26.07 -8.03
CA ARG A 277 23.15 -25.14 -9.15
C ARG A 277 21.67 -25.06 -9.47
N TYR A 278 21.16 -23.84 -9.46
CA TYR A 278 19.81 -23.52 -9.88
C TYR A 278 19.84 -22.80 -11.23
N SER A 279 19.00 -23.25 -12.15
CA SER A 279 18.84 -22.70 -13.48
C SER A 279 17.36 -22.65 -13.85
N ILE A 280 17.01 -21.76 -14.76
CA ILE A 280 15.70 -21.68 -15.38
C ILE A 280 15.80 -22.13 -16.82
N HIS A 281 14.77 -22.81 -17.29
CA HIS A 281 14.60 -23.22 -18.68
C HIS A 281 13.28 -22.66 -19.23
N ASN A 282 13.32 -21.99 -20.38
CA ASN A 282 12.08 -21.59 -21.06
C ASN A 282 11.51 -22.81 -21.79
N TYR A 283 10.49 -23.41 -21.19
CA TYR A 283 9.80 -24.56 -21.75
C TYR A 283 8.92 -24.16 -22.95
N SER A 284 8.36 -22.95 -22.88
CA SER A 284 7.47 -22.40 -23.91
C SER A 284 8.18 -22.12 -25.23
N GLU A 285 9.44 -21.68 -25.18
CA GLU A 285 10.24 -21.36 -26.36
C GLU A 285 11.60 -22.07 -26.29
N GLN A 286 11.65 -23.28 -26.86
CA GLN A 286 12.81 -24.17 -26.77
C GLN A 286 13.87 -23.92 -27.85
N SER A 287 13.71 -22.90 -28.69
CA SER A 287 14.70 -22.56 -29.70
C SER A 287 15.94 -21.88 -29.11
N ILE A 288 16.92 -21.63 -29.97
CA ILE A 288 18.15 -20.93 -29.59
C ILE A 288 17.94 -19.46 -29.20
N THR A 289 16.73 -18.91 -29.34
CA THR A 289 16.40 -17.54 -28.96
C THR A 289 15.50 -17.46 -27.72
N GLY A 290 15.08 -18.59 -27.13
CA GLY A 290 14.14 -18.59 -26.00
C GLY A 290 14.63 -17.88 -24.75
N GLY A 291 15.94 -17.66 -24.60
CA GLY A 291 16.50 -16.88 -23.51
C GLY A 291 16.18 -15.38 -23.60
N GLU A 292 15.78 -14.90 -24.78
CA GLU A 292 15.33 -13.51 -24.97
C GLU A 292 14.02 -13.25 -24.20
N GLU A 293 13.08 -14.19 -24.22
CA GLU A 293 11.82 -14.07 -23.49
C GLU A 293 12.03 -14.13 -21.97
N ILE A 294 12.97 -14.95 -21.48
CA ILE A 294 13.35 -14.93 -20.06
C ILE A 294 13.83 -13.53 -19.66
N TYR A 295 14.72 -12.93 -20.47
CA TYR A 295 15.25 -11.59 -20.22
C TYR A 295 14.18 -10.49 -20.28
N GLN A 296 13.24 -10.58 -21.21
CA GLN A 296 12.18 -9.58 -21.38
C GLN A 296 11.05 -9.71 -20.37
N SER A 297 10.87 -10.89 -19.79
CA SER A 297 9.88 -11.14 -18.74
C SER A 297 10.27 -10.49 -17.41
N PRO A 298 9.31 -10.27 -16.49
CA PRO A 298 9.61 -9.85 -15.13
C PRO A 298 10.11 -11.02 -14.25
N ALA A 299 10.70 -12.06 -14.84
CA ALA A 299 11.17 -13.23 -14.11
C ALA A 299 12.16 -12.86 -12.99
N ILE A 300 11.85 -13.33 -11.80
CA ILE A 300 12.63 -13.11 -10.58
C ILE A 300 12.81 -14.43 -9.85
N VAL A 301 14.02 -14.65 -9.36
CA VAL A 301 14.35 -15.78 -8.49
C VAL A 301 14.71 -15.25 -7.13
N GLU A 302 14.00 -15.72 -6.11
CA GLU A 302 14.21 -15.32 -4.73
C GLU A 302 14.59 -16.54 -3.89
N VAL A 303 15.63 -16.39 -3.08
CA VAL A 303 16.15 -17.45 -2.20
C VAL A 303 15.93 -17.03 -0.76
N TYR A 304 15.14 -17.82 -0.02
CA TYR A 304 14.81 -17.59 1.38
C TYR A 304 15.42 -18.68 2.26
N ASP A 305 15.91 -18.28 3.44
CA ASP A 305 16.11 -19.20 4.56
C ASP A 305 15.00 -19.01 5.60
N TYR A 306 15.13 -19.65 6.76
CA TYR A 306 14.15 -19.54 7.84
C TYR A 306 14.05 -18.13 8.47
N THR A 307 14.98 -17.22 8.17
CA THR A 307 15.04 -15.87 8.77
C THR A 307 14.60 -14.78 7.82
N SER A 308 14.95 -14.86 6.52
CA SER A 308 14.78 -13.76 5.58
C SER A 308 15.00 -14.15 4.11
N LEU A 309 14.72 -13.20 3.22
CA LEU A 309 15.22 -13.19 1.84
C LEU A 309 16.75 -13.03 1.83
N ILE A 310 17.45 -14.05 1.37
CA ILE A 310 18.92 -14.07 1.25
C ILE A 310 19.38 -13.34 0.00
N LYS A 311 18.71 -13.60 -1.12
CA LYS A 311 19.12 -13.08 -2.43
C LYS A 311 17.94 -13.06 -3.39
N SER A 312 17.93 -12.04 -4.24
CA SER A 312 17.01 -11.92 -5.37
C SER A 312 17.82 -11.71 -6.65
N TYR A 313 17.37 -12.34 -7.74
CA TYR A 313 18.01 -12.34 -9.04
C TYR A 313 16.99 -11.99 -10.12
N THR A 314 17.36 -11.10 -11.03
CA THR A 314 16.62 -10.81 -12.27
C THR A 314 17.37 -11.37 -13.47
N ALA A 315 16.64 -11.72 -14.52
CA ALA A 315 17.24 -12.24 -15.73
C ALA A 315 18.29 -11.28 -16.33
N PRO A 316 19.50 -11.76 -16.67
CA PRO A 316 20.53 -10.93 -17.28
C PRO A 316 20.20 -10.64 -18.75
N PRO A 317 20.78 -9.58 -19.34
CA PRO A 317 20.65 -9.31 -20.77
C PRO A 317 21.00 -10.52 -21.63
N PHE A 318 20.11 -10.86 -22.56
CA PHE A 318 20.34 -11.93 -23.51
C PHE A 318 21.42 -11.55 -24.52
N THR A 319 22.52 -12.29 -24.53
CA THR A 319 23.72 -12.00 -25.36
C THR A 319 24.23 -13.22 -26.14
N GLY A 320 23.53 -14.35 -26.05
CA GLY A 320 24.01 -15.64 -26.54
C GLY A 320 22.95 -16.40 -27.34
N ASN A 321 23.09 -17.72 -27.35
CA ASN A 321 22.12 -18.66 -27.90
C ASN A 321 21.68 -19.62 -26.79
N GLY A 322 20.43 -20.06 -26.85
CA GLY A 322 19.81 -21.01 -25.93
C GLY A 322 18.57 -20.43 -25.28
N ASN A 323 17.97 -21.26 -24.43
CA ASN A 323 16.70 -21.00 -23.76
C ASN A 323 16.82 -21.22 -22.23
N THR A 324 18.02 -21.06 -21.68
CA THR A 324 18.27 -21.27 -20.25
C THR A 324 18.96 -20.08 -19.62
N TRP A 325 18.64 -19.83 -18.36
CA TRP A 325 19.33 -18.89 -17.51
C TRP A 325 19.92 -19.63 -16.32
N ARG A 326 21.26 -19.69 -16.23
CA ARG A 326 21.94 -20.14 -15.02
C ARG A 326 21.90 -19.02 -13.98
N VAL A 327 21.15 -19.22 -12.91
CA VAL A 327 20.82 -18.18 -11.93
C VAL A 327 21.93 -18.03 -10.90
N PHE A 328 22.21 -19.10 -10.15
CA PHE A 328 23.21 -19.08 -9.09
C PHE A 328 23.84 -20.45 -8.83
N GLU A 329 24.97 -20.44 -8.12
CA GLU A 329 25.52 -21.63 -7.46
C GLU A 329 25.61 -21.44 -5.95
N LEU A 330 25.16 -22.43 -5.20
CA LEU A 330 25.27 -22.49 -3.74
C LEU A 330 26.29 -23.55 -3.36
N ASN A 331 27.33 -23.16 -2.62
CA ASN A 331 28.30 -24.09 -2.06
C ASN A 331 27.98 -24.32 -0.58
N PHE A 332 27.56 -25.53 -0.24
CA PHE A 332 27.25 -25.92 1.14
C PHE A 332 28.41 -26.71 1.76
N SER A 333 28.82 -26.35 2.97
CA SER A 333 29.87 -27.04 3.72
C SER A 333 29.60 -27.01 5.22
N GLY A 334 29.29 -28.17 5.78
CA GLY A 334 29.03 -28.34 7.21
C GLY A 334 27.67 -27.75 7.57
N THR A 335 27.67 -26.51 8.06
CA THR A 335 26.46 -25.76 8.44
C THR A 335 26.44 -24.37 7.82
N SER A 336 27.27 -24.13 6.82
CA SER A 336 27.42 -22.82 6.18
C SER A 336 27.28 -22.95 4.68
N TYR A 337 26.75 -21.90 4.05
CA TYR A 337 26.67 -21.81 2.61
C TYR A 337 27.19 -20.47 2.10
N SER A 338 27.60 -20.45 0.84
CA SER A 338 27.82 -19.23 0.06
C SER A 338 27.07 -19.34 -1.26
N ILE A 339 26.47 -18.23 -1.70
CA ILE A 339 25.75 -18.15 -2.98
C ILE A 339 26.53 -17.19 -3.88
N VAL A 340 26.83 -17.64 -5.10
CA VAL A 340 27.58 -16.89 -6.13
C VAL A 340 26.71 -16.68 -7.35
#